data_AF-A0A1E9A625-F1
#
_entry.id   AF-A0A1E9A625-F1
#
_cell.length_a   1.000
_cell.length_b   1.000
_cell.length_c   1.000
_cell.angle_alpha   90.00
_cell.angle_beta   90.00
_cell.angle_gamma   90.00
#
_symmetry.space_group_name_H-M   'P 1'
#
loop_
_entity.id
_entity.type
_entity.pdbx_description
1 polymer ?
#
loop_
_entity_poly.entity_id
_entity_poly.type
_entity_poly.pdbx_seq_one_letter_code
_entity_poly.pdbx_strand_id
1 'polypeptide(L)'
;MFSFHTSAFKSIKPQNWKVIGFTVISAIMLAIMTFASYVLLGLSTQGLEQQQMQAQLGGGSGNTASAWLPVIAAIVLVALLWILLAYPVFSSLIYMISKATRGETVNIRDIFSTFFKGRYAKALLMGLISVIMFIIYLIINGLIIYLYSELLQLILKQFAKSLQNSSNQMTIFTTIQIINGILTSLIIAILTIILAMIVINMTTSFVNDINRSVGTNVKNGFKGIKNGHKTWFKFFIGTLLIWLISILINHVLMPIIAINTQQMSQNVVVMIMQTMRIICMIVKVILFYILTVGMVHYFNRNGKKPEKSTKA
;
A
#
# COMPACT_ATOMS: atom_id res chain seq x y z
N MET A 1 -5.81 10.27 18.80
CA MET A 1 -5.98 9.63 17.46
C MET A 1 -5.44 8.21 17.44
N PHE A 2 -4.36 7.90 18.17
CA PHE A 2 -3.74 6.56 18.20
C PHE A 2 -4.37 5.52 19.15
N SER A 3 -5.44 5.85 19.88
CA SER A 3 -6.04 4.96 20.89
C SER A 3 -6.47 3.60 20.34
N PHE A 4 -6.89 3.54 19.07
CA PHE A 4 -7.23 2.27 18.41
C PHE A 4 -5.99 1.42 18.12
N HIS A 5 -4.89 2.02 17.63
CA HIS A 5 -3.63 1.30 17.43
C HIS A 5 -3.08 0.80 18.77
N THR A 6 -3.05 1.64 19.81
CA THR A 6 -2.62 1.24 21.15
C THR A 6 -3.51 0.13 21.74
N SER A 7 -4.83 0.23 21.58
CA SER A 7 -5.77 -0.79 22.05
C SER A 7 -5.61 -2.11 21.31
N ALA A 8 -5.32 -2.08 20.00
CA ALA A 8 -5.08 -3.27 19.21
C ALA A 8 -3.86 -4.04 19.76
N PHE A 9 -2.75 -3.34 20.00
CA PHE A 9 -1.55 -3.95 20.59
C PHE A 9 -1.78 -4.50 22.00
N LYS A 10 -2.61 -3.84 22.82
CA LYS A 10 -3.02 -4.38 24.12
C LYS A 10 -3.81 -5.68 23.96
N SER A 11 -4.74 -5.77 23.01
CA SER A 11 -5.54 -6.98 22.79
C SER A 11 -4.72 -8.19 22.33
N ILE A 12 -3.70 -7.98 21.50
CA ILE A 12 -2.87 -9.09 20.99
C ILE A 12 -1.69 -9.43 21.92
N LYS A 13 -1.42 -8.62 22.95
CA LYS A 13 -0.26 -8.76 23.87
C LYS A 13 -0.04 -10.20 24.38
N PRO A 14 -1.07 -10.98 24.78
CA PRO A 14 -0.88 -12.34 25.30
C PRO A 14 -0.22 -13.32 24.32
N GLN A 15 -0.30 -13.05 23.01
CA GLN A 15 0.19 -13.92 21.96
C GLN A 15 0.90 -13.13 20.84
N ASN A 16 1.44 -11.97 21.18
CA ASN A 16 1.99 -11.01 20.22
C ASN A 16 3.10 -11.63 19.35
N TRP A 17 3.94 -12.49 19.93
CA TRP A 17 5.02 -13.17 19.18
C TRP A 17 4.47 -14.09 18.08
N LYS A 18 3.37 -14.81 18.34
CA LYS A 18 2.72 -15.67 17.33
C LYS A 18 2.14 -14.83 16.20
N VAL A 19 1.43 -13.76 16.57
CA VAL A 19 0.80 -12.84 15.61
C VAL A 19 1.87 -12.19 14.73
N ILE A 20 2.99 -11.74 15.30
CA ILE A 20 4.13 -11.19 14.55
C ILE A 20 4.70 -12.26 13.61
N GLY A 21 5.07 -13.43 14.12
CA GLY A 21 5.69 -14.49 13.31
C GLY A 21 4.82 -14.91 12.13
N PHE A 22 3.53 -15.10 12.36
CA PHE A 22 2.59 -15.49 11.32
C PHE A 22 2.26 -14.35 10.34
N THR A 23 2.29 -13.09 10.80
CA THR A 23 2.22 -11.92 9.91
C THR A 23 3.44 -11.85 9.00
N VAL A 24 4.64 -12.12 9.53
CA VAL A 24 5.88 -12.16 8.73
C VAL A 24 5.81 -13.23 7.65
N ILE A 25 5.35 -14.45 7.98
CA ILE A 25 5.16 -15.52 6.99
C ILE A 25 4.18 -15.08 5.89
N SER A 26 3.03 -14.52 6.27
CA SER A 26 2.03 -14.03 5.31
C SER A 26 2.59 -12.90 4.44
N ALA A 27 3.38 -12.00 5.02
CA ALA A 27 4.02 -10.90 4.32
C ALA A 27 5.07 -11.40 3.32
N ILE A 28 5.86 -12.41 3.65
CA ILE A 28 6.81 -13.05 2.72
C ILE A 28 6.06 -13.67 1.54
N MET A 29 4.97 -14.41 1.79
CA MET A 29 4.14 -14.99 0.73
C MET A 29 3.59 -13.91 -0.22
N LEU A 30 3.05 -12.82 0.33
CA LEU A 30 2.56 -11.69 -0.45
C LEU A 30 3.71 -10.97 -1.19
N ALA A 31 4.90 -10.87 -0.59
CA ALA A 31 6.07 -10.25 -1.21
C ALA A 31 6.57 -11.06 -2.43
N ILE A 32 6.62 -12.39 -2.33
CA ILE A 32 6.98 -13.29 -3.44
C ILE A 32 6.00 -13.09 -4.61
N MET A 33 4.70 -13.04 -4.32
CA MET A 33 3.65 -12.80 -5.32
C MET A 33 3.76 -11.42 -5.96
N THR A 34 4.06 -10.40 -5.16
CA THR A 34 4.27 -9.02 -5.64
C THR A 34 5.52 -8.95 -6.53
N PHE A 35 6.61 -9.62 -6.14
CA PHE A 35 7.83 -9.70 -6.93
C PHE A 35 7.59 -10.39 -8.28
N ALA A 36 6.91 -11.54 -8.27
CA ALA A 36 6.52 -12.24 -9.51
C ALA A 36 5.67 -11.35 -10.43
N SER A 37 4.71 -10.62 -9.86
CA SER A 37 3.87 -9.67 -10.62
C SER A 37 4.70 -8.53 -11.23
N TYR A 38 5.67 -8.00 -10.49
CA TYR A 38 6.57 -6.95 -10.97
C TYR A 38 7.46 -7.44 -12.11
N VAL A 39 8.07 -8.62 -11.98
CA VAL A 39 8.89 -9.24 -13.04
C VAL A 39 8.07 -9.48 -14.30
N LEU A 40 6.88 -10.05 -14.16
CA LEU A 40 5.99 -10.35 -15.28
C LEU A 40 5.58 -9.09 -16.05
N LEU A 41 5.17 -8.03 -15.33
CA LEU A 41 4.84 -6.75 -15.95
C LEU A 41 6.06 -6.10 -16.60
N GLY A 42 7.21 -6.07 -15.92
CA GLY A 42 8.45 -5.49 -16.45
C GLY A 42 8.92 -6.16 -17.74
N LEU A 43 8.90 -7.50 -17.79
CA LEU A 43 9.22 -8.23 -19.02
C LEU A 43 8.23 -7.92 -20.15
N SER A 44 6.94 -7.76 -19.83
CA SER A 44 5.92 -7.45 -20.82
C SER A 44 6.02 -6.04 -21.41
N THR A 45 6.53 -5.06 -20.64
CA THR A 45 6.65 -3.66 -21.09
C THR A 45 7.95 -3.37 -21.84
N GLN A 46 8.99 -4.21 -21.73
CA GLN A 46 10.26 -4.01 -22.45
C GLN A 46 10.09 -3.86 -23.97
N GLY A 47 9.18 -4.63 -24.57
CA GLY A 47 8.89 -4.53 -26.01
C GLY A 47 8.27 -3.18 -26.41
N LEU A 48 7.41 -2.60 -25.56
CA LEU A 48 6.84 -1.27 -25.79
C LEU A 48 7.88 -0.17 -25.64
N GLU A 49 8.74 -0.27 -24.63
CA GLU A 49 9.81 0.71 -24.39
C GLU A 49 10.81 0.73 -25.56
N GLN A 50 11.21 -0.45 -26.06
CA GLN A 50 12.10 -0.56 -27.23
C GLN A 50 11.47 0.01 -28.50
N GLN A 51 10.17 -0.23 -28.73
CA GLN A 51 9.47 0.34 -29.89
C GLN A 51 9.29 1.86 -29.78
N GLN A 52 9.01 2.39 -28.60
CA GLN A 52 8.97 3.84 -28.38
C GLN A 52 10.34 4.47 -28.65
N MET A 53 11.43 3.84 -28.23
CA MET A 53 12.78 4.29 -28.55
C MET A 53 13.05 4.24 -30.06
N GLN A 54 12.68 3.16 -30.76
CA GLN A 54 12.87 3.06 -32.21
C GLN A 54 12.04 4.10 -32.98
N ALA A 55 10.81 4.37 -32.55
CA ALA A 55 9.95 5.40 -33.13
C ALA A 55 10.54 6.82 -32.95
N GLN A 56 11.16 7.11 -31.80
CA GLN A 56 11.88 8.37 -31.57
C GLN A 56 13.15 8.51 -32.44
N LEU A 57 13.75 7.39 -32.84
CA LEU A 57 14.92 7.34 -33.71
C LEU A 57 14.56 7.28 -35.21
N GLY A 58 13.30 7.49 -35.58
CA GLY A 58 12.83 7.51 -36.98
C GLY A 58 12.59 6.13 -37.59
N GLY A 59 12.63 5.05 -36.79
CA GLY A 59 12.22 3.72 -37.21
C GLY A 59 10.70 3.64 -37.40
N GLY A 60 10.26 3.10 -38.54
CA GLY A 60 8.85 3.03 -38.94
C GLY A 60 7.93 2.43 -37.86
N SER A 61 6.69 2.92 -37.81
CA SER A 61 5.69 2.52 -36.82
C SER A 61 5.34 1.04 -36.94
N GLY A 62 5.95 0.20 -36.11
CA GLY A 62 5.54 -1.18 -35.91
C GLY A 62 4.06 -1.24 -35.46
N ASN A 63 3.39 -2.34 -35.81
CA ASN A 63 1.96 -2.54 -35.55
C ASN A 63 1.65 -2.44 -34.05
N THR A 64 1.10 -1.29 -33.61
CA THR A 64 0.90 -0.93 -32.21
C THR A 64 0.02 -1.93 -31.46
N ALA A 65 -0.95 -2.55 -32.13
CA ALA A 65 -1.85 -3.53 -31.52
C ALA A 65 -1.13 -4.80 -31.05
N SER A 66 -0.13 -5.29 -31.81
CA SER A 66 0.63 -6.49 -31.44
C SER A 66 1.56 -6.28 -30.23
N ALA A 67 1.96 -5.04 -29.96
CA ALA A 67 2.86 -4.69 -28.86
C ALA A 67 2.14 -4.62 -27.50
N TRP A 68 0.83 -4.37 -27.50
CA TRP A 68 0.02 -4.31 -26.28
C TRP A 68 -0.48 -5.67 -25.79
N LEU A 69 -0.56 -6.68 -26.67
CA LEU A 69 -1.08 -8.00 -26.31
C LEU A 69 -0.31 -8.66 -25.14
N PRO A 70 1.04 -8.67 -25.12
CA PRO A 70 1.79 -9.21 -23.99
C PRO A 70 1.52 -8.48 -22.68
N VAL A 71 1.34 -7.15 -22.72
CA VAL A 71 1.04 -6.34 -21.53
C VAL A 71 -0.35 -6.62 -20.99
N ILE A 72 -1.35 -6.71 -21.87
CA ILE A 72 -2.72 -7.07 -21.48
C ILE A 72 -2.74 -8.47 -20.87
N ALA A 73 -2.07 -9.44 -21.49
CA ALA A 73 -1.95 -10.79 -20.96
C ALA A 73 -1.27 -10.79 -19.58
N ALA A 74 -0.20 -9.99 -19.41
CA ALA A 74 0.50 -9.86 -18.13
C ALA A 74 -0.41 -9.28 -17.04
N ILE A 75 -1.18 -8.22 -17.35
CA ILE A 75 -2.14 -7.62 -16.42
C ILE A 75 -3.19 -8.64 -15.98
N VAL A 76 -3.74 -9.43 -16.92
CA VAL A 76 -4.72 -10.48 -16.61
C VAL A 76 -4.10 -11.54 -15.70
N LEU A 77 -2.87 -11.97 -15.98
CA LEU A 77 -2.17 -12.95 -15.14
C LEU A 77 -1.89 -12.43 -13.74
N VAL A 78 -1.49 -11.16 -13.59
CA VAL A 78 -1.33 -10.53 -12.27
C VAL A 78 -2.65 -10.48 -11.51
N ALA A 79 -3.75 -10.12 -12.19
CA ALA A 79 -5.07 -10.13 -11.59
C ALA A 79 -5.50 -11.55 -11.14
N LEU A 80 -5.25 -12.56 -11.96
CA LEU A 80 -5.52 -13.97 -11.62
C LEU A 80 -4.66 -14.43 -10.44
N LEU A 81 -3.37 -14.10 -10.41
CA LEU A 81 -2.47 -14.42 -9.30
C LEU A 81 -2.97 -13.78 -8.00
N TRP A 82 -3.46 -12.54 -8.07
CA TRP A 82 -4.08 -11.88 -6.93
C TRP A 82 -5.37 -12.61 -6.48
N ILE A 83 -6.28 -12.91 -7.40
CA ILE A 83 -7.57 -13.54 -7.10
C ILE A 83 -7.38 -14.95 -6.51
N LEU A 84 -6.54 -15.76 -7.13
CA LEU A 84 -6.39 -17.19 -6.82
C LEU A 84 -5.51 -17.44 -5.60
N LEU A 85 -4.51 -16.59 -5.34
CA LEU A 85 -3.48 -16.83 -4.33
C LEU A 85 -3.33 -15.67 -3.34
N ALA A 86 -3.07 -14.45 -3.82
CA ALA A 86 -2.69 -13.37 -2.92
C ALA A 86 -3.85 -12.90 -2.04
N TYR A 87 -5.07 -12.77 -2.58
CA TYR A 87 -6.23 -12.38 -1.81
C TYR A 87 -6.59 -13.42 -0.73
N PRO A 88 -6.62 -14.74 -1.00
CA PRO A 88 -6.76 -15.76 0.04
C PRO A 88 -5.69 -15.71 1.13
N VAL A 89 -4.41 -15.42 0.81
CA VAL A 89 -3.35 -15.21 1.81
C VAL A 89 -3.66 -13.95 2.63
N PHE A 90 -3.98 -12.84 1.97
CA PHE A 90 -4.34 -11.58 2.60
C PHE A 90 -5.55 -11.73 3.53
N SER A 91 -6.63 -12.38 3.10
CA SER A 91 -7.80 -12.59 3.96
C SER A 91 -7.52 -13.54 5.11
N SER A 92 -6.62 -14.51 4.95
CA SER A 92 -6.17 -15.37 6.05
C SER A 92 -5.36 -14.58 7.10
N LEU A 93 -4.51 -13.65 6.65
CA LEU A 93 -3.84 -12.69 7.53
C LEU A 93 -4.86 -11.84 8.30
N ILE A 94 -5.89 -11.31 7.63
CA ILE A 94 -6.96 -10.54 8.29
C ILE A 94 -7.75 -11.42 9.27
N TYR A 95 -8.07 -12.67 8.93
CA TYR A 95 -8.73 -13.61 9.84
C TYR A 95 -7.92 -13.84 11.12
N MET A 96 -6.63 -14.11 10.96
CA MET A 96 -5.70 -14.34 12.06
C MET A 96 -5.59 -13.11 12.98
N ILE A 97 -5.39 -11.91 12.42
CA ILE A 97 -5.34 -10.67 13.19
C ILE A 97 -6.69 -10.44 13.87
N SER A 98 -7.80 -10.70 13.17
CA SER A 98 -9.14 -10.53 13.71
C SER A 98 -9.36 -11.41 14.93
N LYS A 99 -9.03 -12.71 14.83
CA LYS A 99 -9.04 -13.68 15.92
C LYS A 99 -8.21 -13.18 17.11
N ALA A 100 -6.98 -12.76 16.85
CA ALA A 100 -6.08 -12.24 17.89
C ALA A 100 -6.65 -11.03 18.63
N THR A 101 -7.21 -10.07 17.90
CA THR A 101 -7.78 -8.83 18.48
C THR A 101 -9.06 -9.06 19.27
N ARG A 102 -9.76 -10.18 19.03
CA ARG A 102 -10.90 -10.64 19.85
C ARG A 102 -10.49 -11.46 21.08
N GLY A 103 -9.19 -11.69 21.28
CA GLY A 103 -8.66 -12.49 22.38
C GLY A 103 -8.72 -14.01 22.16
N GLU A 104 -9.07 -14.45 20.94
CA GLU A 104 -9.07 -15.88 20.57
C GLU A 104 -7.64 -16.36 20.26
N THR A 105 -7.34 -17.62 20.56
CA THR A 105 -6.01 -18.21 20.36
C THR A 105 -5.66 -18.39 18.89
N VAL A 106 -4.47 -17.94 18.50
CA VAL A 106 -4.00 -18.02 17.10
C VAL A 106 -3.10 -19.25 16.89
N ASN A 107 -3.37 -19.97 15.80
CA ASN A 107 -2.64 -21.16 15.36
C ASN A 107 -2.04 -20.97 13.96
N ILE A 108 -0.99 -21.73 13.63
CA ILE A 108 -0.34 -21.68 12.32
C ILE A 108 -1.33 -21.98 11.16
N ARG A 109 -2.33 -22.84 11.42
CA ARG A 109 -3.39 -23.16 10.45
C ARG A 109 -4.24 -21.94 10.07
N ASP A 110 -4.29 -20.90 10.92
CA ASP A 110 -5.06 -19.70 10.65
C ASP A 110 -4.49 -18.90 9.46
N ILE A 111 -3.19 -19.07 9.14
CA ILE A 111 -2.50 -18.48 7.96
C ILE A 111 -3.07 -19.03 6.65
N PHE A 112 -3.65 -20.23 6.67
CA PHE A 112 -4.28 -20.87 5.51
C PHE A 112 -5.79 -20.96 5.64
N SER A 113 -6.39 -20.26 6.62
CA SER A 113 -7.82 -20.38 6.96
C SER A 113 -8.77 -20.19 5.78
N THR A 114 -8.40 -19.32 4.82
CA THR A 114 -9.23 -19.04 3.64
C THR A 114 -9.12 -20.10 2.55
N PHE A 115 -8.04 -20.90 2.53
CA PHE A 115 -7.86 -21.97 1.54
C PHE A 115 -8.72 -23.21 1.84
N PHE A 116 -9.25 -23.34 3.06
CA PHE A 116 -10.09 -24.48 3.43
C PHE A 116 -11.50 -24.41 2.81
N LYS A 117 -12.11 -25.60 2.67
CA LYS A 117 -13.42 -25.81 2.03
C LYS A 117 -14.48 -24.87 2.61
N GLY A 118 -15.26 -24.24 1.73
CA GLY A 118 -16.32 -23.28 2.07
C GLY A 118 -15.87 -21.81 2.13
N ARG A 119 -14.58 -21.52 2.36
CA ARG A 119 -14.04 -20.14 2.39
C ARG A 119 -13.48 -19.70 1.04
N TYR A 120 -12.79 -20.60 0.36
CA TYR A 120 -11.98 -20.28 -0.82
C TYR A 120 -12.78 -19.67 -1.97
N ALA A 121 -13.87 -20.31 -2.41
CA ALA A 121 -14.70 -19.81 -3.52
C ALA A 121 -15.23 -18.38 -3.28
N LYS A 122 -15.63 -18.10 -2.03
CA LYS A 122 -16.09 -16.78 -1.64
C LYS A 122 -14.94 -15.77 -1.57
N ALA A 123 -13.75 -16.21 -1.17
CA ALA A 123 -12.55 -15.39 -1.23
C ALA A 123 -12.13 -15.06 -2.67
N LEU A 124 -12.31 -15.96 -3.63
CA LEU A 124 -12.08 -15.66 -5.05
C LEU A 124 -13.00 -14.52 -5.51
N LEU A 125 -14.28 -14.57 -5.15
CA LEU A 125 -15.24 -13.52 -5.52
C LEU A 125 -14.91 -12.19 -4.82
N MET A 126 -14.51 -12.23 -3.55
CA MET A 126 -14.01 -11.05 -2.82
C MET A 126 -12.71 -10.50 -3.44
N GLY A 127 -11.83 -11.39 -3.90
CA GLY A 127 -10.60 -11.06 -4.63
C GLY A 127 -10.90 -10.34 -5.93
N LEU A 128 -11.84 -10.85 -6.73
CA LEU A 128 -12.30 -10.18 -7.96
C LEU A 128 -12.82 -8.76 -7.68
N ILE A 129 -13.65 -8.61 -6.64
CA ILE A 129 -14.17 -7.30 -6.25
C ILE A 129 -13.03 -6.36 -5.80
N SER A 130 -12.03 -6.88 -5.10
CA SER A 130 -10.84 -6.10 -4.73
C SER A 130 -10.02 -5.65 -5.93
N VAL A 131 -9.92 -6.47 -6.99
CA VAL A 131 -9.30 -6.08 -8.26
C VAL A 131 -10.08 -4.95 -8.92
N ILE A 132 -11.41 -5.05 -8.99
CA ILE A 132 -12.26 -3.99 -9.56
C ILE A 132 -12.06 -2.67 -8.79
N MET A 133 -12.07 -2.71 -7.46
CA MET A 133 -11.81 -1.51 -6.65
C MET A 133 -10.40 -0.97 -6.85
N PHE A 134 -9.40 -1.84 -7.04
CA PHE A 134 -8.04 -1.43 -7.34
C PHE A 134 -7.94 -0.75 -8.71
N ILE A 135 -8.62 -1.26 -9.74
CA ILE A 135 -8.70 -0.62 -11.06
C ILE A 135 -9.34 0.78 -10.96
N ILE A 136 -10.47 0.91 -10.24
CA ILE A 136 -11.11 2.20 -10.01
C ILE A 136 -10.14 3.16 -9.30
N TYR A 137 -9.42 2.68 -8.29
CA TYR A 137 -8.40 3.44 -7.61
C TYR A 137 -7.28 3.90 -8.57
N LEU A 138 -6.78 3.03 -9.44
CA LEU A 138 -5.75 3.39 -10.42
C LEU A 138 -6.22 4.49 -11.37
N ILE A 139 -7.47 4.42 -11.84
CA ILE A 139 -8.06 5.45 -12.72
C ILE A 139 -8.14 6.79 -11.99
N ILE A 140 -8.71 6.82 -10.78
CA ILE A 140 -8.85 8.04 -9.98
C ILE A 140 -7.47 8.62 -9.64
N ASN A 141 -6.55 7.78 -9.19
CA ASN A 141 -5.21 8.20 -8.81
C ASN A 141 -4.43 8.73 -10.02
N GLY A 142 -4.52 8.07 -11.17
CA GLY A 142 -3.92 8.52 -12.43
C GLY A 142 -4.43 9.89 -12.86
N LEU A 143 -5.75 10.11 -12.78
CA LEU A 143 -6.35 11.41 -13.10
C LEU A 143 -5.85 12.52 -12.15
N ILE A 144 -5.80 12.24 -10.84
CA ILE A 144 -5.32 13.23 -9.85
C ILE A 144 -3.85 13.57 -10.07
N ILE A 145 -3.00 12.57 -10.31
CA ILE A 145 -1.57 12.78 -10.57
C ILE A 145 -1.39 13.58 -11.87
N TYR A 146 -2.15 13.26 -12.92
CA TYR A 146 -2.14 14.01 -14.17
C TYR A 146 -2.47 15.49 -13.93
N LEU A 147 -3.62 15.78 -13.30
CA LEU A 147 -4.03 17.15 -13.00
C LEU A 147 -3.04 17.89 -12.10
N TYR A 148 -2.49 17.21 -11.10
CA TYR A 148 -1.46 17.77 -10.23
C TYR A 148 -0.17 18.09 -11.00
N SER A 149 0.25 17.21 -11.90
CA SER A 149 1.46 17.39 -12.71
C SER A 149 1.34 18.59 -13.66
N GLU A 150 0.19 18.79 -14.30
CA GLU A 150 -0.08 19.96 -15.14
C GLU A 150 0.01 21.27 -14.34
N LEU A 151 -0.63 21.32 -13.17
CA LEU A 151 -0.58 22.47 -12.28
C LEU A 151 0.85 22.75 -11.78
N LEU A 152 1.58 21.70 -11.42
CA LEU A 152 2.97 21.81 -10.98
C LEU A 152 3.87 22.35 -12.10
N GLN A 153 3.72 21.87 -13.34
CA GLN A 153 4.52 22.37 -14.46
C GLN A 153 4.33 23.86 -14.70
N LEU A 154 3.11 24.39 -14.55
CA LEU A 154 2.83 25.82 -14.66
C LEU A 154 3.60 26.63 -13.60
N ILE A 155 3.58 26.16 -12.35
CA ILE A 155 4.32 26.78 -11.23
C ILE A 155 5.83 26.70 -11.48
N LEU A 156 6.34 25.53 -11.87
CA LEU A 156 7.78 25.32 -12.10
C LEU A 156 8.31 26.15 -13.26
N LYS A 157 7.53 26.33 -14.35
CA LYS A 157 7.93 27.19 -15.48
C LYS A 157 8.12 28.66 -15.04
N GLN A 158 7.27 29.15 -14.14
CA GLN A 158 7.42 30.51 -13.59
C GLN A 158 8.65 30.60 -12.68
N PHE A 159 8.84 29.63 -11.78
CA PHE A 159 9.98 29.59 -10.87
C PHE A 159 11.32 29.42 -11.60
N ALA A 160 11.38 28.58 -12.64
CA ALA A 160 12.61 28.32 -13.39
C ALA A 160 13.16 29.59 -14.06
N LYS A 161 12.28 30.46 -14.60
CA LYS A 161 12.68 31.76 -15.16
C LYS A 161 13.31 32.67 -14.11
N SER A 162 12.79 32.65 -12.88
CA SER A 162 13.33 33.43 -11.77
C SER A 162 14.66 32.91 -11.21
N LEU A 163 15.06 31.68 -11.56
CA LEU A 163 16.24 31.01 -11.00
C LEU A 163 17.46 30.97 -11.93
N GLN A 164 17.36 31.41 -13.18
CA GLN A 164 18.43 31.31 -14.19
C GLN A 164 19.75 32.00 -13.80
N ASN A 165 19.72 32.96 -12.86
CA ASN A 165 20.89 33.70 -12.39
C ASN A 165 21.24 33.43 -10.91
N SER A 166 20.68 32.39 -10.30
CA SER A 166 20.94 32.09 -8.88
C SER A 166 22.21 31.27 -8.70
N SER A 167 23.13 31.73 -7.83
CA SER A 167 24.32 30.97 -7.42
C SER A 167 24.01 29.63 -6.74
N ASN A 168 22.79 29.46 -6.23
CA ASN A 168 22.34 28.26 -5.49
C ASN A 168 21.27 27.45 -6.24
N GLN A 169 21.19 27.57 -7.57
CA GLN A 169 20.14 26.97 -8.40
C GLN A 169 19.91 25.46 -8.12
N MET A 170 20.99 24.69 -7.97
CA MET A 170 20.91 23.24 -7.72
C MET A 170 20.27 22.90 -6.36
N THR A 171 20.62 23.64 -5.31
CA THR A 171 20.04 23.46 -3.97
C THR A 171 18.57 23.82 -3.94
N ILE A 172 18.20 24.92 -4.62
CA ILE A 172 16.80 25.35 -4.73
C ILE A 172 15.98 24.32 -5.50
N PHE A 173 16.48 23.83 -6.63
CA PHE A 173 15.81 22.79 -7.42
C PHE A 173 15.60 21.52 -6.60
N THR A 174 16.63 21.07 -5.88
CA THR A 174 16.54 19.87 -5.02
C THR A 174 15.51 20.05 -3.91
N THR A 175 15.45 21.24 -3.31
CA THR A 175 14.46 21.58 -2.28
C THR A 175 13.03 21.53 -2.83
N ILE A 176 12.81 22.07 -4.02
CA ILE A 176 11.52 22.02 -4.71
C ILE A 176 11.10 20.56 -4.98
N GLN A 177 12.05 19.71 -5.42
CA GLN A 177 11.76 18.30 -5.69
C GLN A 177 11.39 17.53 -4.41
N ILE A 178 12.05 17.83 -3.28
CA ILE A 178 11.69 17.25 -1.98
C ILE A 178 10.26 17.63 -1.60
N ILE A 179 9.91 18.91 -1.67
CA ILE A 179 8.57 19.42 -1.34
C ILE A 179 7.52 18.76 -2.24
N ASN A 180 7.77 18.75 -3.55
CA ASN A 180 6.89 18.14 -4.54
C ASN A 180 6.69 16.63 -4.28
N GLY A 181 7.77 15.91 -3.96
CA GLY A 181 7.71 14.49 -3.63
C GLY A 181 6.85 14.20 -2.39
N ILE A 182 6.97 15.03 -1.34
CA ILE A 182 6.14 14.91 -0.13
C ILE A 182 4.66 15.15 -0.47
N LEU A 183 4.35 16.23 -1.21
CA LEU A 183 2.96 16.59 -1.56
C LEU A 183 2.30 15.51 -2.41
N THR A 184 2.98 15.05 -3.47
CA THR A 184 2.49 13.99 -4.35
C THR A 184 2.21 12.72 -3.55
N SER A 185 3.16 12.30 -2.71
CA SER A 185 3.00 11.11 -1.88
C SER A 185 1.92 11.23 -0.82
N LEU A 186 1.66 12.43 -0.29
CA LEU A 186 0.57 12.69 0.64
C LEU A 186 -0.79 12.54 -0.07
N ILE A 187 -0.94 13.10 -1.27
CA ILE A 187 -2.16 12.99 -2.08
C ILE A 187 -2.46 11.51 -2.38
N ILE A 188 -1.45 10.77 -2.85
CA ILE A 188 -1.58 9.33 -3.12
C ILE A 188 -1.94 8.57 -1.83
N ALA A 189 -1.27 8.88 -0.71
CA ALA A 189 -1.50 8.21 0.56
C ALA A 189 -2.94 8.35 1.07
N ILE A 190 -3.58 9.52 0.87
CA ILE A 190 -4.98 9.74 1.25
C ILE A 190 -5.89 8.71 0.57
N LEU A 191 -5.79 8.58 -0.76
CA LEU A 191 -6.59 7.63 -1.51
C LEU A 191 -6.25 6.17 -1.17
N THR A 192 -4.97 5.85 -1.09
CA THR A 192 -4.49 4.51 -0.77
C THR A 192 -5.00 4.05 0.60
N ILE A 193 -4.95 4.91 1.61
CA ILE A 193 -5.42 4.57 2.96
C ILE A 193 -6.94 4.40 2.98
N ILE A 194 -7.71 5.24 2.28
CA ILE A 194 -9.17 5.08 2.18
C ILE A 194 -9.50 3.73 1.55
N LEU A 195 -8.87 3.39 0.42
CA LEU A 195 -9.07 2.10 -0.24
C LEU A 195 -8.68 0.94 0.68
N ALA A 196 -7.50 1.00 1.31
CA ALA A 196 -7.03 -0.02 2.23
C ALA A 196 -8.02 -0.24 3.38
N MET A 197 -8.57 0.83 3.96
CA MET A 197 -9.59 0.74 4.99
C MET A 197 -10.87 0.03 4.50
N ILE A 198 -11.34 0.33 3.29
CA ILE A 198 -12.52 -0.33 2.70
C ILE A 198 -12.23 -1.83 2.48
N VAL A 199 -11.10 -2.17 1.87
CA VAL A 199 -10.70 -3.55 1.58
C VAL A 199 -10.47 -4.34 2.86
N ILE A 200 -9.83 -3.76 3.87
CA ILE A 200 -9.63 -4.43 5.16
C ILE A 200 -10.97 -4.63 5.87
N ASN A 201 -11.87 -3.66 5.84
CA ASN A 201 -13.17 -3.78 6.51
C ASN A 201 -14.09 -4.81 5.84
N MET A 202 -14.17 -4.82 4.50
CA MET A 202 -14.94 -5.87 3.80
C MET A 202 -14.35 -7.26 4.08
N THR A 203 -13.03 -7.37 4.15
CA THR A 203 -12.34 -8.64 4.41
C THR A 203 -12.55 -9.06 5.85
N THR A 204 -12.47 -8.12 6.81
CA THR A 204 -12.80 -8.34 8.23
C THR A 204 -14.25 -8.83 8.37
N SER A 205 -15.19 -8.23 7.64
CA SER A 205 -16.59 -8.66 7.63
C SER A 205 -16.75 -10.09 7.11
N PHE A 206 -16.04 -10.43 6.04
CA PHE A 206 -16.03 -11.77 5.44
C PHE A 206 -15.45 -12.84 6.37
N VAL A 207 -14.31 -12.57 7.00
CA VAL A 207 -13.61 -13.57 7.83
C VAL A 207 -14.28 -13.77 9.19
N ASN A 208 -15.04 -12.79 9.65
CA ASN A 208 -15.80 -12.88 10.90
C ASN A 208 -17.10 -13.65 10.76
N ASP A 209 -17.68 -13.69 9.56
CA ASP A 209 -18.95 -14.37 9.30
C ASP A 209 -19.01 -14.86 7.85
N ILE A 210 -18.76 -16.16 7.70
CA ILE A 210 -18.73 -16.81 6.40
C ILE A 210 -20.11 -16.98 5.77
N ASN A 211 -21.18 -16.87 6.55
CA ASN A 211 -22.54 -17.08 6.05
C ASN A 211 -23.10 -15.81 5.38
N ARG A 212 -22.51 -14.63 5.63
CA ARG A 212 -22.91 -13.38 4.97
C ARG A 212 -22.77 -13.46 3.47
N SER A 213 -23.70 -12.91 2.70
CA SER A 213 -23.48 -12.79 1.25
C SER A 213 -22.28 -11.86 0.94
N VAL A 214 -21.65 -12.05 -0.22
CA VAL A 214 -20.53 -11.20 -0.65
C VAL A 214 -20.95 -9.73 -0.73
N GLY A 215 -22.14 -9.44 -1.26
CA GLY A 215 -22.68 -8.08 -1.31
C GLY A 215 -22.81 -7.43 0.08
N THR A 216 -23.15 -8.22 1.11
CA THR A 216 -23.18 -7.73 2.49
C THR A 216 -21.78 -7.35 2.98
N ASN A 217 -20.77 -8.17 2.71
CA ASN A 217 -19.39 -7.87 3.10
C ASN A 217 -18.84 -6.61 2.42
N VAL A 218 -19.12 -6.44 1.12
CA VAL A 218 -18.76 -5.21 0.37
C VAL A 218 -19.45 -3.99 0.96
N LYS A 219 -20.77 -4.06 1.20
CA LYS A 219 -21.53 -2.99 1.84
C LYS A 219 -20.95 -2.63 3.21
N ASN A 220 -20.56 -3.64 3.99
CA ASN A 220 -19.92 -3.42 5.28
C ASN A 220 -18.58 -2.71 5.15
N GLY A 221 -17.79 -3.00 4.10
CA GLY A 221 -16.58 -2.28 3.74
C GLY A 221 -16.75 -0.76 3.75
N PHE A 222 -17.78 -0.26 3.08
CA PHE A 222 -18.10 1.18 3.04
C PHE A 222 -18.78 1.70 4.32
N LYS A 223 -19.61 0.89 4.98
CA LYS A 223 -20.28 1.29 6.23
C LYS A 223 -19.32 1.64 7.36
N GLY A 224 -18.10 1.07 7.36
CA GLY A 224 -17.07 1.41 8.34
C GLY A 224 -16.66 2.89 8.33
N ILE A 225 -16.87 3.60 7.22
CA ILE A 225 -16.67 5.06 7.12
C ILE A 225 -17.79 5.81 7.85
N LYS A 226 -19.04 5.37 7.66
CA LYS A 226 -20.25 5.94 8.29
C LYS A 226 -20.64 5.19 9.57
N ASN A 227 -19.67 4.94 10.44
CA ASN A 227 -19.83 4.04 11.59
C ASN A 227 -20.74 4.55 12.73
N GLY A 228 -21.43 5.68 12.58
CA GLY A 228 -22.31 6.28 13.61
C GLY A 228 -21.59 6.86 14.84
N HIS A 229 -20.34 6.48 15.11
CA HIS A 229 -19.59 6.88 16.30
C HIS A 229 -18.70 8.12 16.10
N LYS A 230 -18.65 8.68 14.88
CA LYS A 230 -17.78 9.82 14.50
C LYS A 230 -16.29 9.61 14.84
N THR A 231 -15.84 8.35 14.89
CA THR A 231 -14.45 7.98 15.20
C THR A 231 -13.59 7.77 13.96
N TRP A 232 -14.22 7.56 12.79
CA TRP A 232 -13.53 7.23 11.54
C TRP A 232 -12.51 8.28 11.12
N PHE A 233 -12.90 9.55 11.04
CA PHE A 233 -11.98 10.60 10.60
C PHE A 233 -10.75 10.73 11.52
N LYS A 234 -10.94 10.64 12.84
CA LYS A 234 -9.83 10.65 13.81
C LYS A 234 -8.91 9.43 13.67
N PHE A 235 -9.46 8.28 13.31
CA PHE A 235 -8.69 7.07 13.06
C PHE A 235 -7.91 7.19 11.74
N PHE A 236 -8.57 7.65 10.67
CA PHE A 236 -7.97 7.95 9.37
C PHE A 236 -6.78 8.90 9.48
N ILE A 237 -6.92 10.03 10.18
CA ILE A 237 -5.80 10.97 10.40
C ILE A 237 -4.67 10.29 11.19
N GLY A 238 -4.99 9.47 12.20
CA GLY A 238 -3.98 8.71 12.92
C GLY A 238 -3.20 7.73 12.03
N THR A 239 -3.89 7.01 11.15
CA THR A 239 -3.28 6.14 10.14
C THR A 239 -2.42 6.93 9.16
N LEU A 240 -2.91 8.07 8.66
CA LEU A 240 -2.17 8.95 7.76
C LEU A 240 -0.88 9.47 8.40
N LEU A 241 -0.92 9.87 9.68
CA LEU A 241 0.25 10.32 10.43
C LEU A 241 1.29 9.20 10.64
N ILE A 242 0.86 7.95 10.84
CA ILE A 242 1.78 6.81 10.89
C ILE A 242 2.42 6.59 9.51
N TRP A 243 1.64 6.70 8.43
CA TRP A 243 2.17 6.55 7.07
C TRP A 243 3.09 7.71 6.65
N LEU A 244 2.89 8.90 7.19
CA LEU A 244 3.75 10.07 6.97
C LEU A 244 5.21 9.78 7.31
N ILE A 245 5.48 8.91 8.29
CA ILE A 245 6.84 8.45 8.61
C ILE A 245 7.51 7.82 7.37
N SER A 246 6.78 6.99 6.63
CA SER A 246 7.29 6.38 5.39
C SER A 246 7.56 7.43 4.30
N ILE A 247 6.69 8.44 4.19
CA ILE A 247 6.84 9.54 3.23
C ILE A 247 8.11 10.34 3.54
N LEU A 248 8.31 10.73 4.80
CA LEU A 248 9.50 11.48 5.23
C LEU A 248 10.79 10.68 5.01
N ILE A 249 10.77 9.37 5.25
CA ILE A 249 11.93 8.51 4.96
C ILE A 249 12.27 8.55 3.46
N ASN A 250 11.28 8.38 2.57
CA ASN A 250 11.56 8.31 1.13
C ASN A 250 11.92 9.67 0.50
N HIS A 251 11.28 10.76 0.94
CA HIS A 251 11.39 12.06 0.27
C HIS A 251 12.25 13.08 1.00
N VAL A 252 12.62 12.84 2.27
CA VAL A 252 13.49 13.73 3.03
C VAL A 252 14.80 13.03 3.34
N LEU A 253 14.74 11.91 4.09
CA LEU A 253 15.95 11.24 4.56
C LEU A 253 16.82 10.71 3.41
N MET A 254 16.22 9.99 2.46
CA MET A 254 16.98 9.41 1.34
C MET A 254 17.66 10.47 0.45
N PRO A 255 16.99 11.56 0.02
CA PRO A 255 17.65 12.65 -0.69
C PRO A 255 18.76 13.34 0.10
N ILE A 256 18.57 13.57 1.40
CA ILE A 256 19.60 14.20 2.25
C ILE A 256 20.86 13.32 2.32
N ILE A 257 20.70 12.00 2.47
CA ILE A 257 21.83 11.07 2.44
C ILE A 257 22.51 11.09 1.07
N ALA A 258 21.74 11.11 -0.02
CA ALA A 258 22.29 11.18 -1.36
C ALA A 258 23.12 12.47 -1.57
N ILE A 259 22.65 13.62 -1.08
CA ILE A 259 23.39 14.90 -1.16
C ILE A 259 24.68 14.86 -0.35
N ASN A 260 24.63 14.36 0.89
CA ASN A 260 25.78 14.31 1.78
C ASN A 260 26.84 13.28 1.37
N THR A 261 26.50 12.35 0.46
CA THR A 261 27.42 11.33 -0.04
C THR A 261 27.99 11.64 -1.43
N GLN A 262 27.66 12.80 -2.03
CA GLN A 262 28.08 13.18 -3.40
C GLN A 262 29.59 13.23 -3.60
N GLN A 263 30.36 13.55 -2.55
CA GLN A 263 31.83 13.65 -2.61
C GLN A 263 32.54 12.33 -2.31
N MET A 264 31.80 11.25 -2.06
CA MET A 264 32.35 9.93 -1.78
C MET A 264 32.60 9.14 -3.08
N SER A 265 33.41 8.07 -2.99
CA SER A 265 33.56 7.15 -4.12
C SER A 265 32.25 6.44 -4.44
N GLN A 266 31.99 6.17 -5.72
CA GLN A 266 30.75 5.54 -6.18
C GLN A 266 30.48 4.20 -5.47
N ASN A 267 31.51 3.39 -5.21
CA ASN A 267 31.37 2.12 -4.50
C ASN A 267 30.83 2.32 -3.08
N VAL A 268 31.33 3.33 -2.36
CA VAL A 268 30.88 3.66 -1.01
C VAL A 268 29.44 4.19 -1.03
N VAL A 269 29.10 5.06 -1.98
CA VAL A 269 27.73 5.59 -2.15
C VAL A 269 26.74 4.45 -2.39
N VAL A 270 27.05 3.53 -3.29
CA VAL A 270 26.18 2.38 -3.59
C VAL A 270 25.98 1.51 -2.34
N MET A 271 27.03 1.20 -1.59
CA MET A 271 26.92 0.41 -0.35
C MET A 271 26.04 1.10 0.70
N ILE A 272 26.24 2.40 0.94
CA ILE A 272 25.43 3.19 1.88
C ILE A 272 23.97 3.19 1.44
N MET A 273 23.70 3.51 0.17
CA MET A 273 22.34 3.62 -0.35
C MET A 273 21.59 2.28 -0.32
N GLN A 274 22.26 1.16 -0.61
CA GLN A 274 21.64 -0.16 -0.51
C GLN A 274 21.35 -0.55 0.94
N THR A 275 22.29 -0.28 1.86
CA THR A 275 22.07 -0.50 3.30
C THR A 275 20.87 0.29 3.80
N MET A 276 20.78 1.57 3.43
CA MET A 276 19.65 2.42 3.78
C MET A 276 18.33 1.93 3.18
N ARG A 277 18.32 1.44 1.93
CA ARG A 277 17.12 0.83 1.32
C ARG A 277 16.62 -0.38 2.10
N ILE A 278 17.52 -1.24 2.58
CA ILE A 278 17.16 -2.39 3.42
C ILE A 278 16.53 -1.93 4.73
N ILE A 279 17.16 -0.97 5.43
CA ILE A 279 16.62 -0.39 6.67
C ILE A 279 15.22 0.21 6.43
N CYS A 280 15.05 0.98 5.36
CA CYS A 280 13.77 1.58 4.98
C CYS A 280 12.70 0.52 4.69
N MET A 281 13.08 -0.60 4.06
CA MET A 281 12.17 -1.72 3.80
C MET A 281 11.69 -2.36 5.10
N ILE A 282 12.59 -2.60 6.07
CA ILE A 282 12.23 -3.14 7.39
C ILE A 282 11.24 -2.20 8.11
N VAL A 283 11.52 -0.89 8.12
CA VAL A 283 10.61 0.10 8.72
C VAL A 283 9.24 0.07 8.04
N LYS A 284 9.17 -0.02 6.71
CA LYS A 284 7.90 -0.13 5.97
C LYS A 284 7.10 -1.37 6.35
N VAL A 285 7.75 -2.53 6.53
CA VAL A 285 7.09 -3.76 6.97
C VAL A 285 6.50 -3.59 8.38
N ILE A 286 7.24 -2.96 9.30
CA ILE A 286 6.76 -2.66 10.65
C ILE A 286 5.56 -1.72 10.61
N LEU A 287 5.62 -0.64 9.81
CA LEU A 287 4.51 0.29 9.64
C LEU A 287 3.27 -0.42 9.05
N PHE A 288 3.46 -1.25 8.02
CA PHE A 288 2.38 -2.04 7.42
C PHE A 288 1.71 -2.95 8.45
N TYR A 289 2.49 -3.63 9.31
CA TYR A 289 1.97 -4.44 10.40
C TYR A 289 1.13 -3.60 11.39
N ILE A 290 1.68 -2.48 11.87
CA ILE A 290 0.99 -1.56 12.79
C ILE A 290 -0.34 -1.10 12.22
N LEU A 291 -0.34 -0.67 10.96
CA LEU A 291 -1.53 -0.16 10.29
C LEU A 291 -2.58 -1.25 10.08
N THR A 292 -2.18 -2.43 9.61
CA THR A 292 -3.09 -3.55 9.36
C THR A 292 -3.76 -4.01 10.66
N VAL A 293 -2.98 -4.22 11.72
CA VAL A 293 -3.49 -4.59 13.05
C VAL A 293 -4.44 -3.53 13.59
N GLY A 294 -4.06 -2.25 13.49
CA GLY A 294 -4.90 -1.13 13.92
C GLY A 294 -6.24 -1.08 13.17
N MET A 295 -6.22 -1.27 11.85
CA MET A 295 -7.42 -1.25 11.01
C MET A 295 -8.35 -2.43 11.31
N VAL A 296 -7.82 -3.66 11.39
CA VAL A 296 -8.62 -4.85 11.70
C VAL A 296 -9.28 -4.71 13.08
N HIS A 297 -8.52 -4.28 14.10
CA HIS A 297 -9.06 -4.04 15.44
C HIS A 297 -10.17 -2.98 15.44
N TYR A 298 -9.95 -1.88 14.72
CA TYR A 298 -10.92 -0.80 14.58
C TYR A 298 -12.25 -1.32 13.99
N PHE A 299 -12.19 -2.11 12.92
CA PHE A 299 -13.38 -2.65 12.27
C PHE A 299 -14.03 -3.80 13.05
N ASN A 300 -13.27 -4.63 13.75
CA ASN A 300 -13.81 -5.61 14.69
C ASN A 300 -14.65 -4.98 15.81
N ARG A 301 -14.26 -3.80 16.28
CA ARG A 301 -15.02 -3.02 17.26
C ARG A 301 -16.13 -2.17 16.64
N ASN A 302 -16.36 -2.26 15.33
CA ASN A 302 -17.27 -1.37 14.58
C ASN A 302 -17.00 0.12 14.86
N GLY A 303 -15.74 0.50 15.11
CA GLY A 303 -15.35 1.87 15.45
C GLY A 303 -15.77 2.36 16.84
N LYS A 304 -16.31 1.50 17.71
CA LYS A 304 -16.56 1.81 19.12
C LYS A 304 -15.24 2.10 19.83
N LYS A 305 -15.20 3.22 20.57
CA LYS A 305 -14.01 3.64 21.31
C LYS A 305 -13.50 2.49 22.19
N PRO A 306 -12.17 2.34 22.36
CA PRO A 306 -11.63 1.48 23.38
C PRO A 306 -12.16 1.94 24.74
N GLU A 307 -12.52 0.99 25.60
CA GLU A 307 -12.78 1.33 27.00
C GLU A 307 -11.49 1.91 27.58
N LYS A 308 -11.60 3.05 28.27
CA LYS A 308 -10.49 3.56 29.06
C LYS A 308 -10.27 2.52 30.14
N SER A 309 -9.07 1.93 30.23
CA SER A 309 -8.76 1.10 31.40
C SER A 309 -8.85 2.01 32.61
N THR A 310 -9.92 1.87 33.39
CA THR A 310 -9.86 2.15 34.82
C THR A 310 -8.66 1.36 35.32
N LYS A 311 -7.63 2.08 35.79
CA LYS A 311 -6.53 1.44 36.50
C LYS A 311 -7.20 0.66 37.64
N ALA A 312 -7.06 -0.66 37.62
CA ALA A 312 -7.17 -1.48 38.82
C ALA A 312 -5.81 -1.46 39.50
#